data_AF-A0A059TZR8-F1
#
_entry.id   AF-A0A059TZR8-F1
#
_cell.length_a   1.000
_cell.length_b   1.000
_cell.length_c   1.000
_cell.angle_alpha   90.00
_cell.angle_beta   90.00
_cell.angle_gamma   90.00
#
_symmetry.space_group_name_H-M   'P 1'
#
loop_
_entity.id
_entity.type
_entity.pdbx_description
1 polymer ?
#
loop_
_entity_poly.entity_id
_entity_poly.type
_entity_poly.pdbx_seq_one_letter_code
_entity_poly.pdbx_strand_id
1 'polypeptide(L)'
;SGKLLFAARVIPYRGSWLDIEFDAKDIVYARIDRRRKIPVTSLMFALGLDGEEILNTFYKRILYKRTKEGWRVPFDANRFRGYSTTSDLIDADTGKVVLEAGKKLTVRAARQLQEKGLKALRMSDEELVGNYLAEDLVNPKTGEIHAEAGEEITDKLMKALNEQGYKELPLLDID
;
A
#
# COMPACT_ATOMS: atom_id res chain seq x y z
N SER A 1 -25.50 -8.74 12.27
CA SER A 1 -24.19 -8.67 11.61
C SER A 1 -23.14 -9.10 12.63
N GLY A 2 -22.70 -10.37 12.58
CA GLY A 2 -21.84 -11.01 13.59
C GLY A 2 -20.36 -10.97 13.22
N LYS A 3 -19.84 -9.78 12.90
CA LYS A 3 -18.42 -9.61 12.55
C LYS A 3 -17.55 -9.99 13.76
N LEU A 4 -16.60 -10.89 13.55
CA LEU A 4 -15.64 -11.28 14.58
C LEU A 4 -14.70 -10.10 14.83
N LEU A 5 -14.57 -9.69 16.09
CA LEU A 5 -13.61 -8.67 16.52
C LEU A 5 -12.45 -9.37 17.22
N PHE A 6 -11.25 -9.17 16.69
CA PHE A 6 -10.03 -9.69 17.28
C PHE A 6 -9.50 -8.72 18.33
N ALA A 7 -8.95 -9.27 19.41
CA ALA A 7 -8.28 -8.50 20.44
C ALA A 7 -7.09 -9.28 20.99
N ALA A 8 -6.05 -8.55 21.39
CA ALA A 8 -4.89 -9.06 22.11
C ALA A 8 -4.79 -8.32 23.44
N ARG A 9 -4.36 -9.04 24.49
CA ARG A 9 -4.19 -8.47 25.82
C ARG A 9 -2.86 -8.92 26.40
N VAL A 10 -2.07 -7.96 26.85
CA VAL A 10 -0.84 -8.18 27.59
C VAL A 10 -1.11 -7.91 29.07
N ILE A 11 -1.02 -8.97 29.89
CA ILE A 11 -1.22 -8.91 31.34
C ILE A 11 0.14 -9.07 32.02
N PRO A 12 0.75 -8.01 32.56
CA PRO A 12 2.00 -8.15 33.29
C PRO A 12 1.74 -8.71 34.70
N TYR A 13 2.76 -9.32 35.30
CA TYR A 13 2.73 -9.69 36.72
C TYR A 13 2.57 -8.48 37.64
N ARG A 14 3.17 -7.34 37.27
CA ARG A 14 3.04 -6.04 37.95
C ARG A 14 3.05 -4.93 36.90
N GLY A 15 2.14 -3.97 37.02
CA GLY A 15 2.03 -2.82 36.12
C GLY A 15 0.69 -2.75 35.39
N SER A 16 0.60 -1.81 34.45
CA SER A 16 -0.61 -1.57 33.67
C SER A 16 -0.83 -2.63 32.60
N TRP A 17 -2.09 -3.00 32.38
CA TRP A 17 -2.47 -3.89 31.29
C TRP A 17 -2.45 -3.14 29.96
N LEU A 18 -2.12 -3.83 28.88
CA LEU A 18 -2.24 -3.30 27.53
C LEU A 18 -3.23 -4.15 26.73
N ASP A 19 -4.32 -3.53 26.30
CA ASP A 19 -5.31 -4.11 25.40
C ASP A 19 -5.12 -3.52 24.00
N ILE A 20 -5.15 -4.37 22.97
CA ILE A 20 -5.21 -3.97 21.56
C ILE A 20 -6.44 -4.64 20.97
N GLU A 21 -7.34 -3.87 20.35
CA GLU A 21 -8.60 -4.39 19.83
C GLU A 21 -9.02 -3.72 18.52
N PHE A 22 -9.62 -4.52 17.63
CA PHE A 22 -10.29 -4.02 16.43
C PHE A 22 -11.70 -3.52 16.77
N ASP A 23 -12.14 -2.47 16.11
CA ASP A 23 -13.55 -2.08 16.09
C ASP A 23 -14.31 -2.68 14.89
N ALA A 24 -15.60 -2.35 14.78
CA ALA A 24 -16.44 -2.84 13.69
C ALA A 24 -16.00 -2.36 12.29
N LYS A 25 -15.19 -1.29 12.22
CA LYS A 25 -14.65 -0.69 10.99
C LYS A 25 -13.21 -1.12 10.70
N ASP A 26 -12.71 -2.15 11.39
CA ASP A 26 -11.32 -2.64 11.31
C ASP A 26 -10.25 -1.63 11.76
N ILE A 27 -10.64 -0.61 12.52
CA ILE A 27 -9.69 0.33 13.11
C ILE A 27 -9.12 -0.30 14.39
N VAL A 28 -7.80 -0.27 14.52
CA VAL A 28 -7.09 -0.82 15.68
C VAL A 28 -6.92 0.25 16.75
N TYR A 29 -7.35 -0.08 17.97
CA TYR A 29 -7.22 0.77 19.14
C TYR A 29 -6.37 0.09 20.21
N ALA A 30 -5.68 0.91 21.00
CA ALA A 30 -5.06 0.49 22.25
C ALA A 30 -5.86 1.01 23.45
N ARG A 31 -5.78 0.28 24.57
CA ARG A 31 -6.16 0.78 25.91
C ARG A 31 -5.07 0.42 26.90
N ILE A 32 -4.71 1.38 27.73
CA ILE A 32 -3.79 1.18 28.84
C ILE A 32 -4.64 1.17 30.11
N ASP A 33 -4.47 0.12 30.92
CA ASP A 33 -5.17 -0.06 32.20
C ASP A 33 -6.71 0.02 32.07
N ARG A 34 -7.25 -0.55 30.97
CA ARG A 34 -8.68 -0.57 30.64
C ARG A 34 -9.35 0.81 30.59
N ARG A 35 -8.59 1.87 30.36
CA ARG A 35 -9.09 3.24 30.20
C ARG A 35 -9.70 3.46 28.81
N ARG A 36 -9.84 4.73 28.41
CA ARG A 36 -10.37 5.11 27.09
C ARG A 36 -9.56 4.49 25.96
N LYS A 37 -10.24 4.24 24.84
CA LYS A 37 -9.60 3.90 23.57
C LYS A 37 -8.73 5.05 23.09
N ILE A 38 -7.57 4.71 22.57
CA ILE A 38 -6.74 5.59 21.74
C ILE A 38 -6.43 4.85 20.44
N PRO A 39 -6.25 5.55 19.30
CA PRO A 39 -5.73 4.92 18.10
C PRO A 39 -4.41 4.20 18.42
N VAL A 40 -4.21 2.99 17.89
CA VAL A 40 -2.98 2.23 18.18
C VAL A 40 -1.72 2.99 17.71
N THR A 41 -1.85 3.79 16.65
CA THR A 41 -0.78 4.66 16.15
C THR A 41 -0.33 5.69 17.20
N SER A 42 -1.22 6.18 18.06
CA SER A 42 -0.84 7.07 19.17
C SER A 42 0.12 6.41 20.15
N LEU A 43 -0.02 5.10 20.39
CA LEU A 43 0.93 4.34 21.19
C LEU A 43 2.27 4.18 20.45
N MET A 44 2.25 3.94 19.13
CA MET A 44 3.47 3.82 18.33
C MET A 44 4.27 5.12 18.29
N PHE A 45 3.61 6.27 18.10
CA PHE A 45 4.25 7.59 18.21
C PHE A 45 4.86 7.81 19.60
N ALA A 46 4.17 7.39 20.67
CA ALA A 46 4.72 7.49 22.03
C ALA A 46 5.92 6.56 22.27
N LEU A 47 6.07 5.49 21.49
CA LEU A 47 7.25 4.62 21.49
C LEU A 47 8.39 5.16 20.62
N GLY A 48 8.19 6.30 19.96
CA GLY A 48 9.20 7.01 19.18
C GLY A 48 9.19 6.71 17.69
N LEU A 49 8.20 5.97 17.17
CA LEU A 49 8.08 5.74 15.74
C LEU A 49 7.43 6.95 15.06
N ASP A 50 7.89 7.33 13.87
CA ASP A 50 7.18 8.27 13.00
C ASP A 50 6.18 7.57 12.05
N GLY A 51 5.52 8.34 11.18
CA GLY A 51 4.52 7.82 10.25
C GLY A 51 5.09 6.79 9.27
N GLU A 52 6.27 7.08 8.70
CA GLU A 52 6.96 6.18 7.77
C GLU A 52 7.42 4.91 8.46
N GLU A 53 7.99 5.01 9.66
CA GLU A 53 8.45 3.86 10.44
C GLU A 53 7.28 2.96 10.82
N ILE A 54 6.13 3.53 11.20
CA ILE A 54 4.90 2.76 11.45
C ILE A 54 4.51 1.99 10.18
N LEU A 55 4.44 2.66 9.03
CA LEU A 55 4.06 2.03 7.77
C LEU A 55 5.06 0.93 7.36
N ASN A 56 6.36 1.21 7.41
CA ASN A 56 7.43 0.27 7.09
C ASN A 56 7.48 -0.94 8.05
N THR A 57 6.99 -0.78 9.28
CA THR A 57 6.90 -1.87 10.26
C THR A 57 5.81 -2.88 9.89
N PHE A 58 4.68 -2.41 9.37
CA PHE A 58 3.50 -3.25 9.15
C PHE A 58 3.22 -3.60 7.68
N TYR A 59 3.81 -2.86 6.74
CA TYR A 59 3.60 -3.03 5.31
C TYR A 59 4.93 -3.18 4.57
N LYS A 60 4.89 -3.90 3.44
CA LYS A 60 5.99 -3.82 2.47
C LYS A 60 5.78 -2.60 1.59
N ARG A 61 6.86 -2.14 0.98
CA ARG A 61 6.83 -1.10 -0.05
C ARG A 61 7.22 -1.65 -1.40
N ILE A 62 6.61 -1.12 -2.45
CA ILE A 62 6.91 -1.48 -3.83
C ILE A 62 7.18 -0.19 -4.61
N LEU A 63 8.32 -0.16 -5.30
CA LEU A 63 8.74 0.99 -6.07
C LEU A 63 8.17 0.93 -7.49
N TYR A 64 7.31 1.88 -7.81
CA TYR A 64 6.71 2.05 -9.13
C TYR A 64 7.56 3.05 -9.90
N LYS A 65 7.97 2.72 -11.13
CA LYS A 65 8.89 3.57 -11.91
C LYS A 65 8.22 4.12 -13.16
N ARG A 66 8.31 5.42 -13.38
CA ARG A 66 7.79 6.09 -14.56
C ARG A 66 8.53 5.61 -15.81
N THR A 67 7.77 5.38 -16.87
CA THR A 67 8.23 5.05 -18.21
C THR A 67 7.60 6.04 -19.20
N LYS A 68 7.95 5.91 -20.49
CA LYS A 68 7.33 6.72 -21.55
C LYS A 68 5.83 6.46 -21.72
N GLU A 69 5.36 5.27 -21.34
CA GLU A 69 4.01 4.79 -21.64
C GLU A 69 3.18 4.50 -20.38
N GLY A 70 3.60 4.99 -19.21
CA GLY A 70 2.94 4.78 -17.91
C GLY A 70 3.93 4.41 -16.81
N TRP A 71 3.50 3.59 -15.86
CA TRP A 71 4.29 3.10 -14.74
C TRP A 71 4.68 1.64 -14.92
N ARG A 72 5.96 1.34 -14.70
CA ARG A 72 6.50 -0.01 -14.57
C ARG A 72 6.30 -0.48 -13.14
N VAL A 73 5.44 -1.49 -12.98
CA VAL A 73 5.01 -2.03 -11.69
C VAL A 73 5.54 -3.45 -11.53
N PRO A 74 6.33 -3.76 -10.49
CA PRO A 74 6.81 -5.13 -10.27
C PRO A 74 5.68 -6.15 -10.22
N PHE A 75 5.80 -7.23 -10.99
CA PHE A 75 4.80 -8.29 -11.03
C PHE A 75 5.11 -9.34 -9.95
N ASP A 76 4.10 -9.66 -9.15
CA ASP A 76 4.12 -10.76 -8.19
C ASP A 76 2.80 -11.56 -8.30
N ALA A 77 2.88 -12.87 -8.55
CA ALA A 77 1.70 -13.67 -8.78
C ALA A 77 0.78 -13.83 -7.54
N ASN A 78 1.30 -13.60 -6.33
CA ASN A 78 0.50 -13.66 -5.11
C ASN A 78 -0.28 -12.36 -4.91
N ARG A 79 0.35 -11.22 -5.17
CA ARG A 79 -0.28 -9.89 -5.07
C ARG A 79 -1.37 -9.69 -6.13
N PHE A 80 -1.11 -10.12 -7.36
CA PHE A 80 -2.08 -10.00 -8.46
C PHE A 80 -3.12 -11.13 -8.48
N ARG A 81 -3.23 -11.91 -7.40
CA ARG A 81 -4.12 -13.07 -7.36
C ARG A 81 -5.58 -12.62 -7.39
N GLY A 82 -6.30 -13.05 -8.42
CA GLY A 82 -7.73 -12.76 -8.53
C GLY A 82 -8.04 -11.33 -8.96
N TYR A 83 -7.02 -10.58 -9.38
CA TYR A 83 -7.16 -9.26 -10.00
C TYR A 83 -8.11 -9.34 -11.19
N SER A 84 -9.14 -8.49 -11.16
CA SER A 84 -10.09 -8.34 -12.26
C SER A 84 -9.62 -7.19 -13.13
N THR A 85 -9.26 -7.48 -14.37
CA THR A 85 -8.69 -6.48 -15.27
C THR A 85 -9.79 -5.63 -15.88
N THR A 86 -9.76 -4.32 -15.67
CA THR A 86 -10.60 -3.35 -16.40
C THR A 86 -9.97 -2.96 -17.74
N SER A 87 -8.65 -2.96 -17.78
CA SER A 87 -7.75 -2.65 -18.90
C SER A 87 -6.97 -3.91 -19.33
N ASP A 88 -6.30 -3.86 -20.49
CA ASP A 88 -5.35 -4.90 -20.86
C ASP A 88 -4.15 -4.89 -19.91
N LEU A 89 -3.78 -6.06 -19.36
CA LEU A 89 -2.50 -6.20 -18.68
C LEU A 89 -1.40 -6.31 -19.71
N ILE A 90 -0.45 -5.39 -19.64
CA ILE A 90 0.64 -5.26 -20.60
C ILE A 90 1.96 -5.47 -19.87
N ASP A 91 2.84 -6.30 -20.42
CA ASP A 91 4.21 -6.43 -19.96
C ASP A 91 4.95 -5.10 -20.17
N ALA A 92 5.44 -4.50 -19.09
CA ALA A 92 6.11 -3.20 -19.15
C ALA A 92 7.42 -3.22 -19.93
N ASP A 93 8.07 -4.37 -20.04
CA ASP A 93 9.38 -4.50 -20.69
C ASP A 93 9.24 -4.85 -22.18
N THR A 94 8.17 -5.58 -22.57
CA THR A 94 7.96 -6.01 -23.98
C THR A 94 6.82 -5.32 -24.71
N GLY A 95 5.91 -4.63 -24.00
CA GLY A 95 4.72 -4.00 -24.56
C GLY A 95 3.64 -4.99 -25.01
N LYS A 96 3.81 -6.29 -24.76
CA LYS A 96 2.84 -7.32 -25.15
C LYS A 96 1.71 -7.40 -24.14
N VAL A 97 0.49 -7.55 -24.65
CA VAL A 97 -0.67 -7.90 -23.82
C VAL A 97 -0.46 -9.31 -23.27
N VAL A 98 -0.42 -9.42 -21.94
CA VAL A 98 -0.28 -10.69 -21.22
C VAL A 98 -1.63 -11.21 -20.71
N LEU A 99 -2.62 -10.33 -20.57
CA LEU A 99 -4.01 -10.68 -20.29
C LEU A 99 -4.93 -9.59 -20.83
N GLU A 100 -5.93 -9.97 -21.64
CA GLU A 100 -6.93 -9.04 -22.18
C GLU A 100 -7.87 -8.51 -21.09
N ALA A 101 -8.34 -7.29 -21.29
CA ALA A 101 -9.35 -6.64 -20.45
C ALA A 101 -10.59 -7.52 -20.24
N GLY A 102 -11.21 -7.39 -19.06
CA GLY A 102 -12.36 -8.19 -18.64
C GLY A 102 -12.05 -9.63 -18.21
N LYS A 103 -10.82 -10.14 -18.40
CA LYS A 103 -10.44 -11.47 -17.93
C LYS A 103 -9.97 -11.43 -16.47
N LYS A 104 -10.32 -12.46 -15.72
CA LYS A 104 -9.81 -12.62 -14.35
C LYS A 104 -8.42 -13.24 -14.36
N LEU A 105 -7.46 -12.60 -13.68
CA LEU A 105 -6.14 -13.17 -13.48
C LEU A 105 -6.21 -14.27 -12.41
N THR A 106 -6.44 -15.51 -12.86
CA THR A 106 -6.48 -16.68 -11.97
C THR A 106 -5.11 -16.96 -11.35
N VAL A 107 -5.08 -17.61 -10.19
CA VAL A 107 -3.83 -18.04 -9.52
C VAL A 107 -2.92 -18.80 -10.48
N ARG A 108 -3.50 -19.70 -11.29
CA ARG A 108 -2.76 -20.50 -12.28
C ARG A 108 -2.18 -19.62 -13.38
N ALA A 109 -2.97 -18.71 -13.93
CA ALA A 109 -2.50 -17.79 -14.97
C ALA A 109 -1.38 -16.88 -14.44
N ALA A 110 -1.53 -16.31 -13.24
CA ALA A 110 -0.52 -15.48 -12.61
C ALA A 110 0.82 -16.22 -12.44
N ARG A 111 0.78 -17.46 -11.93
CA ARG A 111 1.98 -18.32 -11.82
C ARG A 111 2.62 -18.59 -13.18
N GLN A 112 1.81 -18.94 -14.20
CA GLN A 112 2.33 -19.18 -15.54
C GLN A 112 2.98 -17.94 -16.16
N LEU A 113 2.45 -16.74 -15.91
CA LEU A 113 3.07 -15.50 -16.37
C LEU A 113 4.42 -15.27 -15.67
N GLN A 114 4.49 -15.51 -14.36
CA GLN A 114 5.74 -15.40 -13.59
C GLN A 114 6.78 -16.43 -14.07
N GLU A 115 6.39 -17.69 -14.29
CA GLU A 115 7.26 -18.76 -14.81
C GLU A 115 7.76 -18.46 -16.23
N LYS A 116 6.94 -17.82 -17.06
CA LYS A 116 7.32 -17.33 -18.39
C LYS A 116 8.24 -16.09 -18.34
N GLY A 117 8.56 -15.60 -17.15
CA GLY A 117 9.52 -14.52 -16.95
C GLY A 117 8.92 -13.12 -16.94
N LEU A 118 7.60 -12.97 -16.76
CA LEU A 118 6.99 -11.65 -16.57
C LEU A 118 7.53 -11.02 -15.28
N LYS A 119 8.17 -9.86 -15.41
CA LYS A 119 8.79 -9.14 -14.28
C LYS A 119 8.01 -7.90 -13.85
N ALA A 120 7.31 -7.26 -14.78
CA ALA A 120 6.59 -6.05 -14.49
C ALA A 120 5.40 -5.84 -15.43
N LEU A 121 4.37 -5.19 -14.91
CA LEU A 121 3.21 -4.74 -15.64
C LEU A 121 3.27 -3.24 -15.87
N ARG A 122 2.71 -2.80 -17.00
CA ARG A 122 2.49 -1.39 -17.30
C ARG A 122 1.15 -0.97 -16.74
N MET A 123 1.13 0.09 -15.94
CA MET A 123 -0.09 0.70 -15.40
C MET A 123 -0.20 2.17 -15.80
N SER A 124 -1.42 2.65 -16.02
CA SER A 124 -1.70 4.07 -16.27
C SER A 124 -1.80 4.88 -14.98
N ASP A 125 -1.90 6.20 -15.10
CA ASP A 125 -2.05 7.09 -13.93
C ASP A 125 -3.37 6.84 -13.19
N GLU A 126 -4.43 6.53 -13.94
CA GLU A 126 -5.76 6.20 -13.41
C GLU A 126 -5.76 4.90 -12.61
N GLU A 127 -4.93 3.92 -12.99
CA GLU A 127 -4.80 2.65 -12.28
C GLU A 127 -4.01 2.77 -10.97
N LEU A 128 -3.26 3.86 -10.78
CA LEU A 128 -2.56 4.16 -9.54
C LEU A 128 -3.45 4.88 -8.52
N VAL A 129 -4.59 5.44 -8.93
CA VAL A 129 -5.53 6.10 -8.02
C VAL A 129 -6.07 5.10 -6.99
N GLY A 130 -6.09 5.51 -5.72
CA GLY A 130 -6.47 4.67 -4.58
C GLY A 130 -5.34 3.87 -3.94
N ASN A 131 -4.13 3.89 -4.52
CA ASN A 131 -2.95 3.38 -3.83
C ASN A 131 -2.45 4.40 -2.80
N TYR A 132 -1.67 3.94 -1.82
CA TYR A 132 -1.17 4.77 -0.72
C TYR A 132 0.35 4.90 -0.80
N LEU A 133 0.86 6.11 -0.54
CA LEU A 133 2.30 6.37 -0.50
C LEU A 133 2.93 5.71 0.73
N ALA A 134 4.13 5.14 0.57
CA ALA A 134 4.87 4.50 1.66
C ALA A 134 5.82 5.46 2.39
N GLU A 135 6.20 6.56 1.75
CA GLU A 135 7.20 7.54 2.21
C GLU A 135 6.75 8.94 1.80
N ASP A 136 7.28 9.95 2.49
CA ASP A 136 7.09 11.35 2.13
C ASP A 136 7.74 11.65 0.78
N LEU A 137 7.00 12.37 -0.08
CA LEU A 137 7.50 12.83 -1.35
C LEU A 137 7.99 14.27 -1.21
N VAL A 138 9.29 14.42 -1.03
CA VAL A 138 9.93 15.72 -0.78
C VAL A 138 10.66 16.28 -1.99
N ASN A 139 10.63 17.59 -2.15
CA ASN A 139 11.55 18.29 -3.02
C ASN A 139 12.93 18.38 -2.34
N PRO A 140 13.97 17.70 -2.85
CA PRO A 140 15.27 17.66 -2.18
C PRO A 140 16.01 19.00 -2.18
N LYS A 141 15.58 19.97 -2.99
CA LYS A 141 16.20 21.30 -3.06
C LYS A 141 15.57 22.28 -2.07
N THR A 142 14.25 22.23 -1.89
CA THR A 142 13.51 23.19 -1.05
C THR A 142 13.15 22.61 0.32
N GLY A 143 13.14 21.28 0.47
CA GLY A 143 12.62 20.60 1.65
C GLY A 143 11.09 20.62 1.74
N GLU A 144 10.41 21.10 0.70
CA GLU A 144 8.95 21.11 0.64
C GLU A 144 8.40 19.69 0.51
N ILE A 145 7.45 19.33 1.37
CA ILE A 145 6.72 18.06 1.30
C ILE A 145 5.59 18.24 0.29
N HIS A 146 5.64 17.47 -0.81
CA HIS A 146 4.60 17.47 -1.84
C HIS A 146 3.48 16.47 -1.54
N ALA A 147 3.78 15.41 -0.77
CA ALA A 147 2.81 14.41 -0.31
C ALA A 147 3.36 13.69 0.93
N GLU A 148 2.49 13.31 1.85
CA GLU A 148 2.87 12.63 3.09
C GLU A 148 2.77 11.09 2.97
N ALA A 149 3.57 10.38 3.75
CA ALA A 149 3.47 8.93 3.89
C ALA A 149 2.09 8.52 4.42
N GLY A 150 1.47 7.52 3.77
CA GLY A 150 0.11 7.09 4.06
C GLY A 150 -0.98 7.93 3.39
N GLU A 151 -0.63 8.94 2.60
CA GLU A 151 -1.60 9.68 1.78
C GLU A 151 -2.07 8.82 0.59
N GLU A 152 -3.37 8.90 0.29
CA GLU A 152 -3.98 8.24 -0.87
C GLU A 152 -3.69 9.01 -2.15
N ILE A 153 -3.29 8.29 -3.20
CA ILE A 153 -3.16 8.83 -4.54
C ILE A 153 -4.55 9.12 -5.09
N THR A 154 -4.93 10.39 -5.04
CA THR A 154 -6.11 10.92 -5.73
C THR A 154 -5.76 11.40 -7.13
N ASP A 155 -6.75 11.59 -8.02
CA ASP A 155 -6.53 12.21 -9.34
C ASP A 155 -5.83 13.58 -9.24
N LYS A 156 -6.17 14.35 -8.20
CA LYS A 156 -5.56 15.66 -7.94
C LYS A 156 -4.09 15.49 -7.56
N LEU A 157 -3.80 14.57 -6.65
CA LEU A 157 -2.43 14.31 -6.22
C LEU A 157 -1.59 13.77 -7.38
N MET A 158 -2.10 12.80 -8.14
CA MET A 158 -1.41 12.23 -9.31
C MET A 158 -1.04 13.31 -10.34
N LYS A 159 -1.94 14.26 -10.63
CA LYS A 159 -1.63 15.40 -11.50
C LYS A 159 -0.50 16.27 -10.94
N ALA A 160 -0.57 16.61 -9.65
CA ALA A 160 0.49 17.40 -9.00
C ALA A 160 1.84 16.66 -9.04
N LEU A 161 1.87 15.35 -8.76
CA LEU A 161 3.09 14.56 -8.83
C LEU A 161 3.69 14.50 -10.24
N ASN A 162 2.84 14.44 -11.27
CA ASN A 162 3.26 14.50 -12.66
C ASN A 162 3.85 15.87 -13.04
N GLU A 163 3.22 16.97 -12.60
CA GLU A 163 3.73 18.34 -12.83
C GLU A 163 5.10 18.56 -12.16
N GLN A 164 5.30 17.97 -10.98
CA GLN A 164 6.58 17.98 -10.27
C GLN A 164 7.61 17.02 -10.88
N GLY A 165 7.22 16.17 -11.83
CA GLY A 165 8.11 15.29 -12.57
C GLY A 165 8.61 14.09 -11.77
N TYR A 166 7.84 13.60 -10.80
CA TYR A 166 8.19 12.38 -10.06
C TYR A 166 8.32 11.18 -11.01
N LYS A 167 9.45 10.48 -10.90
CA LYS A 167 9.76 9.29 -11.72
C LYS A 167 9.66 7.99 -10.94
N GLU A 168 9.58 8.07 -9.63
CA GLU A 168 9.49 6.92 -8.75
C GLU A 168 8.44 7.22 -7.70
N LEU A 169 7.56 6.26 -7.44
CA LEU A 169 6.56 6.32 -6.39
C LEU A 169 6.74 5.08 -5.50
N PRO A 170 7.16 5.25 -4.23
CA PRO A 170 7.15 4.18 -3.25
C PRO A 170 5.72 4.00 -2.75
N LEU A 171 5.07 2.89 -3.11
CA LEU A 171 3.69 2.60 -2.71
C LEU A 171 3.64 1.48 -1.67
N LEU A 172 2.66 1.53 -0.79
CA LEU A 172 2.38 0.45 0.15
C LEU A 172 1.84 -0.78 -0.59
N ASP A 173 2.36 -1.94 -0.21
CA ASP A 173 1.85 -3.25 -0.63
C ASP A 173 0.70 -3.64 0.30
N ILE A 174 -0.51 -3.22 -0.07
CA ILE A 174 -1.76 -3.46 0.68
C ILE A 174 -2.58 -4.50 -0.08
N ASP A 175 -3.03 -5.54 0.63
CA ASP A 175 -3.83 -6.67 0.12
C ASP A 175 -5.26 -6.29 -0.30
#